data_AF-A0A3D0Q0S5-F1
#
_entry.id   AF-A0A3D0Q0S5-F1
#
_cell.length_a   1.000
_cell.length_b   1.000
_cell.length_c   1.000
_cell.angle_alpha   90.00
_cell.angle_beta   90.00
_cell.angle_gamma   90.00
#
_symmetry.space_group_name_H-M   'P 1'
#
loop_
_entity.id
_entity.type
_entity.pdbx_description
1 polymer ?
#
loop_
_entity_poly.entity_id
_entity_poly.type
_entity_poly.pdbx_seq_one_letter_code
_entity_poly.pdbx_strand_id
1 'polypeptide(L)'
;MEQETLLPLLCGTAQGKKQDFARLYQITSGQVYAVVLKMLQNTALAEEATQDAYIKVWHNAGSYQRGKGTVLTWIISIARYRALDLMRHHKVRKETPLDDDDHHPDENNN
;
A
#
# COMPACT_ATOMS: atom_id res chain seq x y z
N MET A 1 23.83 -3.78 10.14
CA MET A 1 24.18 -2.77 9.12
C MET A 1 22.96 -1.99 8.61
N GLU A 2 22.01 -2.56 7.85
CA GLU A 2 20.85 -1.76 7.36
C GLU A 2 20.00 -1.18 8.49
N GLN A 3 19.68 -1.97 9.51
CA GLN A 3 18.88 -1.52 10.67
C GLN A 3 19.54 -0.37 11.46
N GLU A 4 20.87 -0.36 11.57
CA GLU A 4 21.61 0.71 12.27
C GLU A 4 21.51 2.05 11.53
N THR A 5 21.31 2.01 10.21
CA THR A 5 21.11 3.20 9.38
C THR A 5 19.65 3.66 9.36
N LEU A 6 18.70 2.72 9.24
CA LEU A 6 17.29 3.06 9.09
C LEU A 6 16.63 3.53 10.39
N LEU A 7 17.06 3.02 11.53
CA LEU A 7 16.45 3.31 12.82
C LEU A 7 16.61 4.79 13.25
N PRO A 8 17.79 5.41 13.17
CA PRO A 8 17.93 6.85 13.40
C PRO A 8 17.05 7.70 12.47
N LEU A 9 16.95 7.33 11.19
CA LEU A 9 16.12 8.06 10.20
C LEU A 9 14.63 7.96 10.53
N LEU A 10 14.18 6.78 10.97
CA LEU A 10 12.80 6.59 11.44
C LEU A 10 12.53 7.39 12.72
N CYS A 11 13.46 7.42 13.67
CA CYS A 11 13.33 8.24 14.87
C CYS A 11 13.26 9.74 14.54
N GLY A 12 14.05 10.21 13.59
CA GLY A 12 13.98 11.60 13.09
C GLY A 12 12.67 11.90 12.38
N THR A 13 12.16 10.95 11.58
CA THR A 13 10.83 11.02 10.95
C THR A 13 9.74 11.18 12.00
N ALA A 14 9.80 10.41 13.11
CA ALA A 14 8.85 10.52 14.22
C ALA A 14 8.86 11.89 14.92
N GLN A 15 9.95 12.66 14.77
CA GLN A 15 10.08 14.03 15.25
C GLN A 15 9.69 15.09 14.20
N GLY A 16 9.17 14.67 13.04
CA GLY A 16 8.79 15.56 11.94
C GLY A 16 9.97 16.05 11.08
N LYS A 17 11.14 15.42 11.16
CA LYS A 17 12.30 15.82 10.34
C LYS A 17 12.14 15.33 8.90
N LYS A 18 11.75 16.25 8.01
CA LYS A 18 11.52 15.96 6.58
C LYS A 18 12.73 15.36 5.86
N GLN A 19 13.95 15.79 6.21
CA GLN A 19 15.18 15.26 5.61
C GLN A 19 15.42 13.78 5.95
N ASP A 20 15.10 13.37 7.17
CA ASP A 20 15.28 12.00 7.63
C ASP A 20 14.25 11.08 6.95
N PHE A 21 13.01 11.58 6.80
CA PHE A 21 11.98 10.89 6.02
C PHE A 21 12.35 10.76 4.55
N ALA A 22 12.86 11.83 3.92
CA ALA A 22 13.30 11.78 2.53
C ALA A 22 14.44 10.76 2.34
N ARG A 23 15.39 10.71 3.27
CA ARG A 23 16.48 9.72 3.22
C ARG A 23 15.98 8.30 3.46
N LEU A 24 15.05 8.11 4.41
CA LEU A 24 14.40 6.82 4.65
C LEU A 24 13.69 6.32 3.38
N TYR A 25 12.94 7.20 2.72
CA TYR A 25 12.27 6.92 1.45
C TYR A 25 13.27 6.52 0.35
N GLN A 26 14.33 7.31 0.14
CA GLN A 26 15.35 7.01 -0.88
C GLN A 26 15.97 5.62 -0.71
N ILE A 27 16.23 5.20 0.53
CA ILE A 27 16.87 3.91 0.80
C ILE A 27 15.89 2.74 0.61
N THR A 28 14.63 2.92 1.01
CA THR A 28 13.69 1.78 1.19
C THR A 28 12.64 1.66 0.08
N SER A 29 12.35 2.74 -0.66
CA SER A 29 11.20 2.79 -1.59
C SER A 29 11.28 1.76 -2.71
N GLY A 30 12.47 1.51 -3.27
CA GLY A 30 12.63 0.50 -4.32
C GLY A 30 12.27 -0.92 -3.85
N GLN A 31 12.67 -1.28 -2.63
CA GLN A 31 12.35 -2.60 -2.03
C GLN A 31 10.86 -2.70 -1.70
N VAL A 32 10.27 -1.63 -1.16
CA VAL A 32 8.83 -1.57 -0.84
C VAL A 32 7.99 -1.69 -2.12
N TYR A 33 8.34 -0.93 -3.15
CA TYR A 33 7.69 -0.95 -4.46
C TYR A 33 7.75 -2.34 -5.09
N ALA A 34 8.92 -2.99 -5.09
CA ALA A 34 9.08 -4.35 -5.63
C ALA A 34 8.16 -5.37 -4.93
N VAL A 35 7.98 -5.25 -3.61
CA VAL A 35 7.07 -6.13 -2.85
C VAL A 35 5.62 -5.90 -3.26
N VAL A 36 5.14 -4.66 -3.29
CA VAL A 36 3.73 -4.39 -3.63
C VAL A 36 3.44 -4.64 -5.11
N LEU A 37 4.39 -4.39 -6.02
CA LEU A 37 4.27 -4.71 -7.43
C LEU A 37 4.08 -6.22 -7.64
N LYS A 38 4.85 -7.04 -6.92
CA LYS A 38 4.69 -8.51 -6.97
C LYS A 38 3.31 -8.97 -6.47
N MET A 39 2.74 -8.28 -5.49
CA MET A 39 1.41 -8.62 -4.95
C MET A 39 0.27 -8.16 -5.86
N LEU A 40 0.37 -6.95 -6.40
CA LEU A 40 -0.71 -6.30 -7.15
C LEU A 40 -0.69 -6.62 -8.64
N GLN A 41 0.48 -6.98 -9.18
CA GLN A 41 0.72 -7.22 -10.62
C GLN A 41 0.21 -6.07 -11.51
N ASN A 42 0.19 -4.87 -10.97
CA ASN A 42 -0.28 -3.65 -11.62
C ASN A 42 0.59 -2.48 -11.14
N THR A 43 1.22 -1.78 -12.08
CA THR A 43 2.15 -0.69 -11.78
C THR A 43 1.46 0.50 -11.11
N ALA A 44 0.30 0.92 -11.62
CA ALA A 44 -0.45 2.05 -11.06
C ALA A 44 -0.87 1.77 -9.60
N LEU A 45 -1.36 0.57 -9.32
CA LEU A 45 -1.73 0.20 -7.94
C LEU A 45 -0.50 0.07 -7.03
N ALA A 46 0.62 -0.41 -7.57
CA ALA A 46 1.87 -0.51 -6.82
C ALA A 46 2.43 0.87 -6.45
N GLU A 47 2.37 1.84 -7.37
CA GLU A 47 2.73 3.24 -7.10
C GLU A 47 1.82 3.86 -6.03
N GLU A 48 0.51 3.72 -6.15
CA GLU A 48 -0.47 4.19 -5.16
C GLU A 48 -0.20 3.56 -3.78
N ALA A 49 -0.07 2.23 -3.72
CA ALA A 49 0.21 1.52 -2.47
C ALA A 49 1.51 1.99 -1.81
N THR A 50 2.54 2.27 -2.61
CA THR A 50 3.84 2.74 -2.11
C THR A 50 3.70 4.14 -1.54
N GLN A 51 3.08 5.07 -2.27
CA GLN A 51 2.86 6.45 -1.81
C GLN A 51 2.06 6.48 -0.50
N ASP A 52 0.94 5.77 -0.46
CA ASP A 52 0.09 5.66 0.73
C ASP A 52 0.81 5.03 1.92
N ALA A 53 1.65 4.02 1.66
CA ALA A 53 2.46 3.41 2.71
C ALA A 53 3.41 4.44 3.33
N TYR A 54 4.06 5.29 2.53
CA TYR A 54 4.97 6.29 3.05
C TYR A 54 4.27 7.45 3.75
N ILE A 55 3.06 7.83 3.33
CA ILE A 55 2.20 8.74 4.10
C ILE A 55 1.90 8.12 5.48
N LYS A 56 1.54 6.84 5.53
CA LYS A 56 1.32 6.13 6.80
C LYS A 56 2.60 6.02 7.63
N VAL A 57 3.76 5.81 7.02
CA VAL A 57 5.05 5.82 7.73
C VAL A 57 5.31 7.18 8.37
N TRP A 58 5.09 8.28 7.65
CA TRP A 58 5.25 9.63 8.20
C TRP A 58 4.40 9.84 9.46
N HIS A 59 3.11 9.46 9.40
CA HIS A 59 2.20 9.65 10.53
C HIS A 59 2.42 8.67 11.69
N ASN A 60 2.91 7.45 11.42
CA ASN A 60 3.02 6.39 12.41
C ASN A 60 4.46 6.06 12.81
N ALA A 61 5.47 6.83 12.38
CA ALA A 61 6.88 6.54 12.69
C ALA A 61 7.14 6.40 14.19
N GLY A 62 6.41 7.16 15.03
CA GLY A 62 6.49 7.06 16.49
C GLY A 62 5.90 5.78 17.10
N SER A 63 5.11 5.02 16.35
CA SER A 63 4.52 3.76 16.80
C SER A 63 5.44 2.55 16.60
N TYR A 64 6.59 2.73 15.96
CA TYR A 64 7.55 1.64 15.76
C TYR A 64 8.13 1.16 17.10
N GLN A 65 8.12 -0.16 17.30
CA GLN A 65 8.63 -0.79 18.51
C GLN A 65 9.88 -1.60 18.18
N ARG A 66 11.02 -1.20 18.78
CA ARG A 66 12.27 -1.97 18.69
C ARG A 66 12.03 -3.39 19.21
N GLY A 67 12.53 -4.38 18.48
CA GLY A 67 12.39 -5.80 18.82
C GLY A 67 11.23 -6.54 18.14
N LYS A 68 10.26 -5.84 17.53
CA LYS A 68 9.18 -6.46 16.74
C LYS A 68 9.53 -6.68 15.26
N GLY A 69 10.78 -6.43 14.88
CA GLY A 69 11.28 -6.53 13.51
C GLY A 69 12.15 -5.33 13.12
N THR A 70 12.78 -5.41 11.95
CA THR A 70 13.55 -4.29 11.39
C THR A 70 12.61 -3.16 10.93
N VAL A 71 13.15 -1.96 10.76
CA VAL A 71 12.42 -0.81 10.20
C VAL A 71 11.88 -1.16 8.82
N LEU A 72 12.70 -1.80 7.97
CA LEU A 72 12.27 -2.22 6.64
C LEU A 72 11.08 -3.20 6.71
N THR A 73 11.12 -4.20 7.58
CA THR A 73 10.01 -5.15 7.76
C THR A 73 8.73 -4.45 8.22
N TRP A 74 8.84 -3.45 9.10
CA TRP A 74 7.70 -2.67 9.54
C TRP A 74 7.10 -1.83 8.41
N ILE A 75 7.93 -1.14 7.61
CA ILE A 75 7.48 -0.39 6.43
C ILE A 75 6.80 -1.32 5.41
N ILE A 76 7.42 -2.48 5.13
CA ILE A 76 6.84 -3.50 4.23
C ILE A 76 5.49 -3.97 4.75
N SER A 77 5.32 -4.13 6.06
CA SER A 77 4.04 -4.55 6.64
C SER A 77 2.92 -3.54 6.39
N ILE A 78 3.22 -2.23 6.50
CA ILE A 78 2.28 -1.15 6.16
C ILE A 78 1.90 -1.22 4.68
N ALA A 79 2.90 -1.37 3.79
CA ALA A 79 2.69 -1.44 2.35
C ALA A 79 1.88 -2.68 1.93
N ARG A 80 2.14 -3.83 2.55
CA ARG A 80 1.38 -5.07 2.32
C ARG A 80 -0.08 -4.94 2.74
N TYR A 81 -0.36 -4.29 3.87
CA TYR A 81 -1.73 -4.02 4.30
C TYR A 81 -2.45 -3.15 3.25
N ARG A 82 -1.80 -2.09 2.76
CA ARG A 82 -2.38 -1.24 1.73
C ARG A 82 -2.62 -1.98 0.41
N ALA A 83 -1.70 -2.84 -0.01
CA ALA A 83 -1.89 -3.68 -1.19
C ALA A 83 -3.08 -4.65 -1.03
N LEU A 84 -3.28 -5.24 0.15
CA LEU A 84 -4.43 -6.09 0.44
C LEU A 84 -5.76 -5.33 0.35
N ASP A 85 -5.80 -4.09 0.86
CA ASP A 85 -6.98 -3.23 0.75
C ASP A 85 -7.31 -2.95 -0.73
N LEU A 86 -6.31 -2.56 -1.53
CA LEU A 86 -6.49 -2.30 -2.96
C LEU A 86 -6.97 -3.53 -3.73
N MET A 87 -6.43 -4.72 -3.44
CA MET A 87 -6.89 -5.97 -4.05
C MET A 87 -8.35 -6.27 -3.74
N ARG A 88 -8.80 -6.03 -2.50
CA ARG A 88 -10.20 -6.22 -2.10
C ARG A 88 -11.13 -5.28 -2.88
N HIS A 89 -10.78 -4.00 -2.98
CA HIS A 89 -11.58 -3.03 -3.75
C HIS A 89 -11.65 -3.36 -5.25
N HIS A 90 -10.55 -3.84 -5.84
CA HIS A 90 -10.52 -4.21 -7.26
C HIS A 90 -11.30 -5.49 -7.56
N LYS A 91 -11.29 -6.47 -6.64
CA LYS A 91 -12.08 -7.69 -6.80
C LYS A 91 -13.58 -7.38 -6.77
N VAL A 92 -14.03 -6.57 -5.81
CA VAL A 92 -15.43 -6.16 -5.70
C VAL A 92 -15.90 -5.41 -6.95
N ARG A 93 -15.05 -4.57 -7.56
CA ARG A 93 -15.39 -3.85 -8.80
C ARG A 93 -15.48 -4.75 -10.05
N LYS A 94 -14.81 -5.91 -10.06
CA LYS A 94 -14.88 -6.85 -11.20
C LYS A 94 -16.11 -7.76 -11.15
N GLU A 95 -16.73 -7.95 -9.98
CA GLU A 95 -17.87 -8.86 -9.79
C GLU A 95 -19.19 -8.08 -9.69
N THR A 96 -19.60 -7.33 -10.73
CA THR A 96 -21.03 -7.08 -11.04
C THR A 96 -21.21 -6.54 -12.47
N PRO A 97 -21.59 -7.40 -13.43
CA PRO A 97 -22.64 -7.06 -14.37
C PRO A 97 -23.93 -7.68 -13.83
N LEU A 98 -24.90 -6.84 -13.47
CA LEU A 98 -26.28 -7.28 -13.40
C LEU A 98 -26.68 -7.51 -14.85
N ASP A 99 -26.80 -8.78 -15.25
CA ASP A 99 -27.54 -9.12 -16.46
C ASP A 99 -29.02 -8.81 -16.16
N ASP A 100 -29.41 -7.56 -16.39
CA ASP A 100 -30.81 -7.17 -16.55
C ASP A 100 -31.27 -7.68 -17.92
N ASP A 101 -31.45 -9.00 -18.05
CA ASP A 101 -32.22 -9.58 -19.15
C ASP A 101 -33.71 -9.43 -18.79
N ASP A 102 -34.18 -8.18 -18.89
CA ASP A 102 -35.59 -7.81 -18.80
C ASP A 102 -36.28 -8.31 -20.08
N HIS A 103 -36.59 -9.60 -20.07
CA HIS A 103 -37.30 -10.28 -21.14
C HIS A 103 -38.74 -9.73 -21.21
N HIS A 104 -38.93 -8.71 -22.04
CA HIS A 104 -40.22 -8.12 -22.34
C HIS A 104 -41.14 -9.21 -22.91
N PRO A 105 -42.32 -9.50 -22.32
CA PRO A 105 -43.20 -10.53 -22.84
C PRO A 105 -43.84 -10.06 -24.15
N ASP A 106 -43.90 -10.97 -25.12
CA ASP A 106 -44.54 -10.82 -26.42
C ASP A 106 -46.03 -10.45 -26.29
N GLU A 107 -46.41 -9.30 -26.86
CA GLU A 107 -47.80 -9.04 -27.26
C GLU A 107 -47.83 -8.36 -28.64
N ASN A 108 -47.86 -9.16 -29.70
CA ASN A 108 -48.45 -8.75 -30.97
C ASN A 108 -49.58 -9.71 -31.32
N ASN A 109 -50.75 -9.47 -30.71
CA ASN A 109 -52.00 -10.13 -31.06
C ASN A 109 -52.61 -9.43 -32.29
N ASN A 110 -52.73 -10.20 -33.36
CA ASN A 110 -53.45 -9.85 -34.60
C ASN A 110 -54.95 -9.72 -34.37
#